data_AF-A0A4Q3RXP6-F1
#
_entry.id   AF-A0A4Q3RXP6-F1
#
_cell.length_a   1.000
_cell.length_b   1.000
_cell.length_c   1.000
_cell.angle_alpha   90.00
_cell.angle_beta   90.00
_cell.angle_gamma   90.00
#
_symmetry.space_group_name_H-M   'P 1'
#
loop_
_entity.id
_entity.type
_entity.pdbx_description
1 polymer ?
#
loop_
_entity_poly.entity_id
_entity_poly.type
_entity_poly.pdbx_seq_one_letter_code
_entity_poly.pdbx_strand_id
1 'polypeptide(L)'
;MYIKSEDLPVMLQAFELHNGAEIFVAEQLVHSQAEVDNFTAAYAGKIIKASKETGVLRDRAHGNVTKKRNPVVGFIMITLVVVLLALIIYGFSTGWIQEKFNLNI
;
A
#
# COMPACT_ATOMS: atom_id res chain seq x y z
N MET A 1 10.41 2.12 -29.30
CA MET A 1 11.36 2.18 -28.16
C MET A 1 12.67 1.61 -28.68
N TYR A 2 13.81 2.25 -28.45
CA TYR A 2 15.10 1.75 -28.95
C TYR A 2 16.08 1.58 -27.79
N ILE A 3 16.66 0.39 -27.67
CA ILE A 3 17.62 0.03 -26.64
C ILE A 3 18.92 -0.31 -27.36
N LYS A 4 20.02 0.30 -26.93
CA LYS A 4 21.32 0.01 -27.54
C LYS A 4 21.75 -1.40 -27.20
N SER A 5 22.45 -2.06 -28.12
CA SER A 5 22.93 -3.42 -27.93
C SER A 5 23.91 -3.56 -26.75
N GLU A 6 24.61 -2.48 -26.39
CA GLU A 6 25.52 -2.41 -25.23
C GLU A 6 24.81 -2.45 -23.88
N ASP A 7 23.52 -2.11 -23.86
CA ASP A 7 22.71 -2.09 -22.65
C ASP A 7 21.96 -3.40 -22.41
N LEU A 8 21.98 -4.33 -23.38
CA LEU A 8 21.33 -5.64 -23.29
C LEU A 8 22.17 -6.64 -22.47
N PRO A 9 21.53 -7.59 -21.75
CA PRO A 9 20.09 -7.77 -21.62
C PRO A 9 19.45 -6.78 -20.63
N VAL A 10 18.21 -6.38 -20.89
CA VAL A 10 17.42 -5.51 -20.00
C VAL A 10 16.10 -6.17 -19.62
N MET A 11 15.60 -5.84 -18.44
CA MET A 11 14.26 -6.22 -18.02
C MET A 11 13.26 -5.18 -18.53
N LEU A 12 12.25 -5.61 -19.29
CA LEU A 12 11.10 -4.79 -19.65
C LEU A 12 9.90 -5.13 -18.77
N GLN A 13 9.19 -4.10 -18.37
CA GLN A 13 7.98 -4.22 -17.56
C GLN A 13 6.85 -3.42 -18.15
N ALA A 14 5.67 -4.01 -18.22
CA ALA A 14 4.45 -3.36 -18.68
C ALA A 14 3.54 -3.05 -17.50
N PHE A 15 3.05 -1.81 -17.45
CA PHE A 15 2.10 -1.32 -16.45
C PHE A 15 0.83 -0.78 -17.12
N GLU A 16 -0.32 -1.08 -16.54
CA GLU A 16 -1.60 -0.51 -16.93
C GLU A 16 -1.96 0.66 -16.02
N LEU A 17 -2.39 1.77 -16.60
CA LEU A 17 -2.85 2.92 -15.82
C LEU A 17 -4.34 2.78 -15.52
N HIS A 18 -4.68 2.57 -14.25
CA HIS A 18 -6.07 2.49 -13.78
C HIS A 18 -6.28 3.49 -12.64
N ASN A 19 -7.17 4.47 -12.82
CA ASN A 19 -7.48 5.50 -11.82
C ASN A 19 -6.25 6.21 -11.22
N GLY A 20 -5.23 6.46 -12.04
CA GLY A 20 -3.98 7.10 -11.62
C GLY A 20 -2.98 6.18 -10.90
N ALA A 21 -3.30 4.89 -10.73
CA ALA A 21 -2.38 3.88 -10.23
C ALA A 21 -1.82 3.04 -11.39
N GLU A 22 -0.51 2.77 -11.35
CA GLU A 22 0.16 1.84 -12.26
C GLU A 22 0.02 0.41 -11.73
N ILE A 23 -0.69 -0.43 -12.47
CA ILE A 23 -0.89 -1.85 -12.16
C ILE A 23 0.11 -2.66 -12.98
N PHE A 24 0.91 -3.49 -12.32
CA PHE A 24 1.84 -4.39 -12.99
C PHE A 24 1.09 -5.44 -13.83
N VAL A 25 1.48 -5.60 -15.09
CA VAL A 25 0.87 -6.54 -16.04
C VAL A 25 1.83 -7.67 -16.38
N ALA A 26 3.05 -7.33 -16.81
CA ALA A 26 4.01 -8.31 -17.31
C ALA A 26 5.46 -7.84 -17.13
N GLU A 27 6.36 -8.80 -17.06
CA GLU A 27 7.81 -8.62 -17.02
C GLU A 27 8.47 -9.60 -17.98
N GLN A 28 9.45 -9.14 -18.75
CA GLN A 28 10.25 -10.00 -19.62
C GLN A 28 11.70 -9.51 -19.69
N LEU A 29 12.63 -10.45 -19.48
CA LEU A 29 14.04 -10.22 -19.77
C LEU A 29 14.24 -10.33 -21.28
N VAL A 30 14.74 -9.25 -21.90
CA VAL A 30 14.99 -9.19 -23.34
C VAL A 30 16.48 -9.11 -23.63
N HIS A 31 16.91 -9.89 -24.61
CA HIS A 31 18.30 -10.04 -25.03
C HIS A 31 18.59 -9.39 -26.38
N SER A 32 17.55 -8.94 -27.10
CA SER A 32 17.68 -8.37 -28.44
C SER A 32 16.65 -7.27 -28.69
N GLN A 33 16.94 -6.36 -29.62
CA GLN A 33 15.99 -5.31 -30.03
C GLN A 33 14.71 -5.90 -30.65
N ALA A 34 14.80 -7.05 -31.32
CA ALA A 34 13.62 -7.73 -31.85
C ALA A 34 12.65 -8.20 -30.74
N GLU A 35 13.20 -8.64 -29.60
CA GLU A 35 12.40 -8.98 -28.42
C GLU A 35 11.80 -7.74 -27.74
N VAL A 36 12.54 -6.62 -27.71
CA VAL A 36 12.01 -5.33 -27.26
C VAL A 36 10.81 -4.92 -28.10
N ASP A 37 10.92 -5.01 -29.42
CA ASP A 37 9.86 -4.62 -30.35
C ASP A 37 8.64 -5.54 -30.21
N ASN A 38 8.86 -6.85 -30.06
CA ASN A 38 7.78 -7.81 -29.83
C ASN A 38 7.06 -7.56 -28.50
N PHE A 39 7.80 -7.34 -27.41
CA PHE A 39 7.22 -6.98 -26.11
C PHE A 39 6.44 -5.67 -26.19
N THR A 40 7.01 -4.66 -26.86
CA THR A 40 6.37 -3.35 -27.04
C THR A 40 5.08 -3.45 -27.85
N ALA A 41 5.05 -4.30 -28.88
CA ALA A 41 3.86 -4.56 -29.67
C ALA A 41 2.79 -5.31 -28.87
N ALA A 42 3.18 -6.34 -28.11
CA ALA A 42 2.27 -7.15 -27.31
C ALA A 42 1.57 -6.34 -26.21
N TYR A 43 2.27 -5.37 -25.62
CA TYR A 43 1.75 -4.50 -24.56
C TYR A 43 1.52 -3.06 -25.05
N ALA A 44 1.14 -2.89 -26.32
CA ALA A 44 0.82 -1.58 -26.87
C ALA A 44 -0.28 -0.88 -26.06
N GLY A 45 -0.07 0.40 -25.74
CA GLY A 45 -0.96 1.18 -24.88
C GLY A 45 -0.75 0.98 -23.37
N LYS A 46 0.18 0.12 -22.95
CA LYS A 46 0.66 0.05 -21.57
C LYS A 46 1.89 0.95 -21.39
N ILE A 47 2.16 1.35 -20.16
CA ILE A 47 3.39 2.08 -19.79
C ILE A 47 4.51 1.05 -19.69
N ILE A 48 5.52 1.17 -20.54
CA ILE A 48 6.66 0.25 -20.57
C ILE A 48 7.86 0.90 -19.89
N LYS A 49 8.45 0.20 -18.91
CA LYS A 49 9.64 0.63 -18.19
C LYS A 49 10.76 -0.38 -18.41
N ALA A 50 11.97 0.12 -18.67
CA ALA A 50 13.18 -0.70 -18.75
C ALA A 50 13.99 -0.59 -17.46
N SER A 51 14.47 -1.72 -16.96
CA SER A 51 15.37 -1.79 -15.80
C SER A 51 16.58 -2.66 -16.14
N LYS A 52 17.78 -2.21 -15.73
CA LYS A 52 19.01 -3.01 -15.83
C LYS A 52 19.13 -4.06 -14.71
N GLU A 53 18.32 -3.96 -13.67
CA GLU A 53 18.37 -4.88 -12.53
C GLU A 53 17.48 -6.10 -12.76
N THR A 54 18.10 -7.27 -12.87
CA THR A 54 17.50 -8.59 -13.10
C THR A 54 16.74 -9.17 -11.89
N GLY A 55 16.35 -8.38 -10.89
CA GLY A 55 15.71 -8.95 -9.70
C GLY A 55 15.06 -8.03 -8.66
N VAL A 56 14.95 -6.72 -8.87
CA VAL A 56 14.62 -5.77 -7.79
C VAL A 56 13.13 -5.40 -7.71
N LEU A 57 12.28 -5.90 -8.61
CA LEU A 57 10.91 -5.39 -8.74
C LEU A 57 9.79 -6.31 -8.25
N ARG A 58 10.12 -7.47 -7.65
CA ARG A 58 9.15 -8.23 -6.83
C ARG A 58 8.64 -7.41 -5.63
N ASP A 59 9.43 -6.44 -5.15
CA ASP A 59 9.07 -5.61 -4.00
C ASP A 59 8.36 -4.28 -4.34
N ARG A 60 8.51 -3.74 -5.57
CA ARG A 60 7.85 -2.46 -5.93
C ARG A 60 6.43 -2.62 -6.47
N ALA A 61 6.09 -3.77 -7.06
CA ALA A 61 4.71 -4.08 -7.44
C ALA A 61 3.79 -4.32 -6.22
N HIS A 62 4.35 -4.53 -5.03
CA HIS A 62 3.63 -4.54 -3.75
C HIS A 62 3.53 -3.15 -3.10
N GLY A 63 3.68 -2.07 -3.88
CA GLY A 63 3.52 -0.68 -3.42
C GLY A 63 2.08 -0.27 -3.08
N ASN A 64 1.10 -1.15 -3.25
CA ASN A 64 -0.19 -1.07 -2.57
C ASN A 64 -0.28 -2.15 -1.51
N VAL A 65 0.62 -2.12 -0.52
CA VAL A 65 0.25 -2.62 0.80
C VAL A 65 -0.89 -1.70 1.24
N THR A 66 -2.13 -2.07 0.91
CA THR A 66 -3.29 -1.72 1.72
C THR A 66 -2.85 -2.06 3.12
N LYS A 67 -2.46 -1.03 3.89
CA LYS A 67 -2.07 -1.15 5.29
C LYS A 67 -3.21 -1.88 5.92
N LYS A 68 -3.06 -3.20 6.09
CA LYS A 68 -4.12 -4.10 6.52
C LYS A 68 -4.49 -3.54 7.89
N ARG A 69 -5.56 -2.74 7.96
CA ARG A 69 -6.03 -2.12 9.20
C ARG A 69 -6.25 -3.30 10.11
N ASN A 70 -5.33 -3.51 11.03
CA ASN A 70 -5.38 -4.68 11.89
C ASN A 70 -6.68 -4.51 12.68
N PRO A 71 -7.73 -5.31 12.39
CA PRO A 71 -9.07 -5.04 12.91
C PRO A 71 -9.09 -5.09 14.44
N VAL A 72 -8.11 -5.79 15.00
CA VAL A 72 -7.78 -5.86 16.42
C VAL A 72 -7.51 -4.48 17.03
N VAL A 73 -6.78 -3.59 16.34
CA VAL A 73 -6.47 -2.24 16.88
C VAL A 73 -7.72 -1.37 16.96
N GLY A 74 -8.62 -1.49 15.96
CA GLY A 74 -9.91 -0.80 15.98
C GLY A 74 -10.81 -1.30 17.12
N PHE A 75 -10.85 -2.61 17.33
CA PHE A 75 -11.65 -3.22 18.40
C PHE A 75 -11.13 -2.84 19.80
N ILE A 76 -9.81 -2.85 20.01
CA ILE A 76 -9.19 -2.42 21.27
C ILE A 76 -9.50 -0.95 21.57
N MET A 77 -9.38 -0.07 20.57
CA MET A 77 -9.65 1.36 20.74
C MET A 77 -11.11 1.63 21.12
N ILE A 78 -12.06 0.99 20.44
CA ILE A 78 -13.50 1.12 20.77
C ILE A 78 -13.78 0.60 22.18
N THR A 79 -13.24 -0.57 22.52
CA THR A 79 -13.43 -1.17 23.86
C THR A 79 -12.89 -0.25 24.95
N LEU A 80 -11.69 0.33 24.77
CA LEU A 80 -11.10 1.26 25.72
C LEU A 80 -11.95 2.52 25.93
N VAL A 81 -12.52 3.09 24.86
CA VAL A 81 -13.41 4.25 24.94
C VAL A 81 -14.69 3.91 25.72
N VAL A 82 -15.29 2.74 25.47
CA VAL A 82 -16.50 2.31 26.18
C VAL A 82 -16.23 2.09 27.67
N VAL A 83 -15.11 1.45 28.03
CA VAL A 83 -14.72 1.27 29.44
C VAL A 83 -14.48 2.62 30.12
N LEU A 84 -13.84 3.57 29.44
CA LEU A 84 -13.59 4.90 29.99
C LEU A 84 -14.88 5.67 30.25
N LEU A 85 -15.86 5.59 29.34
CA LEU A 85 -17.19 6.16 29.54
C LEU A 85 -17.93 5.49 30.71
N ALA A 86 -17.87 4.17 30.83
CA ALA A 86 -18.47 3.45 31.95
C ALA A 86 -17.87 3.87 33.30
N LEU A 87 -16.54 4.08 33.37
CA LEU A 87 -15.87 4.59 34.57
C LEU A 87 -16.27 6.02 34.93
N ILE A 88 -16.44 6.91 33.93
CA ILE A 88 -16.94 8.27 34.17
C ILE A 88 -18.35 8.23 34.75
N ILE A 89 -19.25 7.47 34.13
CA ILE A 89 -20.64 7.33 34.59
C ILE A 89 -20.68 6.75 36.00
N TYR A 90 -19.89 5.70 36.26
CA TYR A 90 -19.82 5.08 37.58
C TYR A 90 -19.25 6.04 38.63
N GLY A 91 -18.15 6.76 38.33
CA GLY A 91 -17.55 7.74 39.24
C GLY A 91 -18.46 8.93 39.53
N PHE A 92 -19.30 9.32 38.57
CA PHE A 92 -20.33 10.35 38.76
C PHE A 92 -21.51 9.82 39.58
N SER A 93 -21.97 8.61 39.29
CA SER A 93 -23.11 7.97 39.98
C SER A 93 -22.80 7.53 41.41
N THR A 94 -21.56 7.14 41.71
CA THR A 94 -21.13 6.75 43.05
C THR A 94 -20.83 7.95 43.96
N GLY A 95 -21.04 9.18 43.47
CA GLY A 95 -20.79 10.40 44.26
C GLY A 95 -19.30 10.65 44.55
N TRP A 96 -18.40 9.90 43.92
CA TRP A 96 -16.94 10.03 44.14
C TRP A 96 -16.43 11.42 43.77
N ILE A 97 -17.01 12.02 42.72
CA ILE A 97 -16.75 13.41 42.33
C ILE A 97 -17.33 14.41 43.35
N GLN A 98 -18.44 14.10 44.02
CA GLN A 98 -19.07 14.97 45.02
C GLN A 98 -18.28 14.97 46.33
N GLU A 99 -17.80 13.81 46.77
CA GLU A 99 -17.01 13.66 48.00
C GLU A 99 -15.63 14.31 47.91
N LYS A 100 -15.00 14.32 46.72
CA LYS A 100 -13.68 14.95 46.53
C LYS A 100 -13.73 16.45 46.22
N PHE A 101 -14.82 16.96 45.67
CA PHE A 101 -14.93 18.39 45.31
C PHE A 101 -15.72 19.23 46.31
N ASN A 102 -16.28 18.66 47.40
CA ASN A 102 -17.03 19.38 48.44
C ASN A 102 -18.04 20.39 47.85
N LEU A 103 -18.70 20.02 46.75
CA LEU A 103 -19.72 20.83 46.11
C LEU A 103 -21.03 20.63 46.87
N ASN A 104 -21.29 21.54 47.80
CA ASN A 104 -22.58 21.70 48.44
C ASN A 104 -23.55 22.30 47.41
N ILE A 105 -24.39 21.44 46.81
CA ILE A 105 -25.60 21.86 46.09
C ILE A 105 -26.80 21.66 47.00
#